data_AF-A0A328RWY5-F1
#
_entry.id   AF-A0A328RWY5-F1
#
_cell.length_a   1.000
_cell.length_b   1.000
_cell.length_c   1.000
_cell.angle_alpha   90.00
_cell.angle_beta   90.00
_cell.angle_gamma   90.00
#
_symmetry.space_group_name_H-M   'P 1'
#
loop_
_entity.id
_entity.type
_entity.pdbx_description
1 polymer ?
#
loop_
_entity_poly.entity_id
_entity_poly.type
_entity_poly.pdbx_seq_one_letter_code
_entity_poly.pdbx_strand_id
1 'polypeptide(L)' 'MGNIRTTFVKRTAKELLELHGDKFTNDFENNKQVVAEYSTVSTKHLRNQIAGYATHLLEQ' A
#
# COMPACT_ATOMS: atom_id res chain seq x y z
N MET A 1 -14.19 -17.65 -3.56
CA MET A 1 -13.75 -16.64 -4.55
C MET A 1 -12.47 -16.01 -4.01
N GLY A 2 -11.33 -16.27 -4.66
CA GLY A 2 -10.00 -15.99 -4.11
C GLY A 2 -9.73 -14.50 -3.95
N ASN A 3 -9.15 -14.12 -2.80
CA ASN A 3 -8.80 -12.74 -2.46
C ASN A 3 -7.49 -12.32 -3.18
N ILE A 4 -7.50 -12.38 -4.52
CA ILE A 4 -6.33 -12.08 -5.35
C ILE A 4 -6.29 -10.57 -5.57
N ARG A 5 -5.24 -9.94 -5.03
CA ARG A 5 -4.95 -8.53 -5.28
C ARG A 5 -4.48 -8.37 -6.73
N THR A 6 -5.04 -7.38 -7.44
CA THR A 6 -4.66 -7.02 -8.81
C THR A 6 -3.18 -6.64 -8.91
N THR A 7 -2.54 -6.96 -10.04
CA THR A 7 -1.12 -6.67 -10.32
C THR A 7 -0.77 -5.19 -10.11
N PHE A 8 -1.69 -4.28 -10.44
CA PHE A 8 -1.54 -2.84 -10.20
C PHE A 8 -1.26 -2.52 -8.73
N VAL A 9 -2.06 -3.05 -7.80
CA VAL A 9 -1.88 -2.85 -6.35
C VAL A 9 -0.51 -3.32 -5.89
N LYS A 10 -0.08 -4.49 -6.38
CA LYS A 10 1.22 -5.08 -5.99
C LYS A 10 2.38 -4.23 -6.50
N ARG A 11 2.31 -3.78 -7.76
CA ARG A 11 3.34 -2.96 -8.38
C ARG A 11 3.44 -1.59 -7.69
N THR A 12 2.32 -0.90 -7.51
CA THR A 12 2.29 0.42 -6.85
C THR A 12 2.78 0.35 -5.41
N ALA A 13 2.37 -0.67 -4.66
CA ALA A 13 2.86 -0.87 -3.29
C ALA A 13 4.37 -1.10 -3.24
N LYS A 14 4.91 -1.88 -4.19
CA LYS A 14 6.35 -2.15 -4.27
C LYS A 14 7.14 -0.89 -4.64
N GLU A 15 6.66 -0.14 -5.63
CA GLU A 15 7.26 1.13 -6.07
C GLU A 15 7.25 2.17 -4.93
N LEU A 16 6.15 2.26 -4.18
CA LEU A 16 6.04 3.09 -2.98
C LEU A 16 7.00 2.65 -1.87
N LEU A 17 7.17 1.34 -1.66
CA LEU A 17 8.11 0.81 -0.67
C LEU A 17 9.57 1.06 -1.09
N GLU A 18 9.88 1.01 -2.38
CA GLU A 18 11.23 1.30 -2.90
C GLU A 18 11.56 2.80 -2.79
N LEU A 19 10.59 3.69 -3.04
CA LEU A 19 10.79 5.14 -3.01
C LEU A 19 10.68 5.74 -1.60
N HIS A 20 9.80 5.20 -0.75
CA HIS A 20 9.42 5.77 0.53
C HIS A 20 9.41 4.73 1.66
N GLY A 21 10.12 3.61 1.50
CA GLY A 21 10.15 2.50 2.47
C GLY A 21 10.48 2.91 3.91
N ASP A 22 11.24 3.99 4.08
CA ASP A 22 11.57 4.57 5.40
C ASP A 22 10.34 5.14 6.14
N LYS A 23 9.33 5.62 5.41
CA LYS A 23 8.08 6.14 5.97
C LYS A 23 7.02 5.06 6.19
N PHE A 24 7.16 3.89 5.58
CA PHE A 24 6.22 2.79 5.79
C PHE A 24 6.55 2.10 7.11
N THR A 25 5.54 1.96 7.96
CA THR A 25 5.68 1.34 9.30
C THR A 25 4.72 0.16 9.43
N ASN A 26 4.73 -0.53 10.57
CA ASN A 26 3.71 -1.54 10.88
C ASN A 26 2.32 -0.96 11.20
N ASP A 27 2.18 0.37 11.20
CA ASP A 27 0.92 1.04 11.48
C ASP A 27 0.08 1.24 10.21
N PHE A 28 -1.13 0.68 10.21
CA PHE A 28 -2.03 0.75 9.06
C PHE A 28 -2.58 2.16 8.80
N GLU A 29 -2.85 2.95 9.84
CA GLU A 29 -3.39 4.30 9.68
C GLU A 29 -2.35 5.23 9.06
N ASN A 30 -1.11 5.17 9.54
CA ASN A 30 -0.01 5.95 9.02
C ASN A 30 0.28 5.58 7.54
N ASN A 31 0.37 4.28 7.23
CA ASN A 31 0.55 3.80 5.87
C ASN A 31 -0.57 4.26 4.93
N LYS A 32 -1.80 4.36 5.42
CA LYS A 32 -2.94 4.82 4.62
C LYS A 32 -2.85 6.30 4.28
N GLN A 33 -2.32 7.13 5.18
CA GLN A 33 -2.07 8.54 4.92
C GLN A 33 -0.92 8.72 3.94
N VAL A 34 0.18 8.00 4.14
CA VAL A 34 1.33 7.94 3.21
C VAL A 34 0.84 7.56 1.81
N VAL A 35 0.11 6.46 1.66
CA VAL A 35 -0.44 6.04 0.35
C VAL A 35 -1.41 7.07 -0.24
N ALA A 36 -2.16 7.81 0.59
CA ALA A 36 -3.06 8.87 0.11
C ALA A 36 -2.29 10.10 -0.41
N GLU A 37 -1.14 10.39 0.17
CA GLU A 37 -0.30 11.54 -0.18
C GLU A 37 0.55 11.25 -1.43
N TYR A 38 1.11 10.05 -1.51
CA TYR A 38 1.99 9.63 -2.62
C TYR A 38 1.25 9.03 -3.81
N SER A 39 -0.03 8.67 -3.66
CA SER A 39 -0.80 8.04 -4.74
C SER A 39 -2.05 8.84 -5.05
N THR A 40 -2.23 9.21 -6.33
CA THR A 40 -3.45 9.84 -6.89
C THR A 40 -4.65 8.88 -6.93
N VAL A 41 -4.71 7.93 -6.01
CA VAL A 41 -5.71 6.87 -5.98
C VAL A 41 -7.02 7.44 -5.47
N SER A 42 -7.99 7.54 -6.38
CA SER A 42 -9.29 8.15 -6.15
C SER A 42 -10.21 7.33 -5.24
N THR A 43 -9.96 6.02 -5.06
CA THR A 43 -10.91 5.12 -4.39
C THR A 43 -10.39 4.57 -3.06
N LYS A 44 -11.20 4.71 -2.01
CA LYS A 44 -10.93 4.21 -0.64
C LYS A 44 -10.54 2.72 -0.61
N HIS A 45 -11.19 1.89 -1.42
CA HIS A 45 -10.92 0.45 -1.48
C HIS A 45 -9.51 0.15 -1.99
N LEU A 46 -9.09 0.82 -3.06
CA LEU A 46 -7.76 0.61 -3.65
C LEU A 46 -6.66 1.09 -2.70
N ARG A 47 -6.86 2.23 -2.03
CA ARG A 47 -5.96 2.72 -0.97
C ARG A 47 -5.79 1.71 0.16
N ASN A 48 -6.88 1.13 0.65
CA ASN A 48 -6.84 0.09 1.68
C ASN A 48 -6.08 -1.16 1.20
N GLN A 49 -6.28 -1.59 -0.04
CA GLN A 49 -5.58 -2.75 -0.59
C GLN A 49 -4.08 -2.51 -0.76
N ILE A 50 -3.68 -1.30 -1.18
CA ILE A 50 -2.27 -0.91 -1.32
C ILE A 50 -1.61 -0.83 0.06
N ALA A 51 -2.20 -0.08 1.00
CA ALA A 51 -1.68 0.04 2.37
C ALA A 51 -1.57 -1.34 3.04
N GLY A 52 -2.61 -2.17 2.96
CA GLY A 52 -2.58 -3.51 3.54
C GLY A 52 -1.57 -4.45 2.89
N TYR A 53 -1.29 -4.30 1.58
CA TYR A 53 -0.24 -5.09 0.92
C TYR A 53 1.16 -4.59 1.26
N ALA A 54 1.35 -3.27 1.40
CA ALA A 54 2.60 -2.68 1.83
C ALA A 54 2.97 -3.11 3.27
N THR A 55 2.02 -3.09 4.20
CA THR A 55 2.24 -3.60 5.57
C THR A 55 2.59 -5.09 5.58
N HIS A 56 1.89 -5.89 4.76
CA HIS A 56 2.20 -7.32 4.65
C HIS A 56 3.56 -7.61 4.01
N LEU A 57 4.11 -6.69 3.21
CA LEU A 57 5.48 -6.80 2.68
C LEU A 57 6.54 -6.39 3.71
N LEU A 58 6.20 -5.54 4.68
CA LEU A 58 7.10 -5.14 5.76
C LEU A 58 7.18 -6.19 6.88
N GLU A 59 6.07 -6.90 7.14
CA GLU A 59 6.04 -7.99 8.12
C GLU A 59 6.66 -9.31 7.59
N GLN A 60 6.95 -9.41 6.29
CA GLN A 60 7.43 -10.64 5.64
C GLN A 60 8.95 -10.65 5.44
#